data_AF-A0A519XQW9-F1
#
_entry.id   AF-A0A519XQW9-F1
#
_cell.length_a   1.000
_cell.length_b   1.000
_cell.length_c   1.000
_cell.angle_alpha   90.00
_cell.angle_beta   90.00
_cell.angle_gamma   90.00
#
_symmetry.space_group_name_H-M   'P 1'
#
loop_
_entity.id
_entity.type
_entity.pdbx_description
1 polymer ?
#
loop_
_entity_poly.entity_id
_entity_poly.type
_entity_poly.pdbx_seq_one_letter_code
_entity_poly.pdbx_strand_id
1 'polypeptide(L)'
;NMANLLAERKEGRESKWISMYKENKVVRAFMDTASANADGSFNTPILQKFKNAGKKVGCVTTVPITHATPAGFCITNNSRGDQSEIALQYLPLQFDVMMGGGNQYFNATKRKDKVDVYAKFEAAGYQLVRNKAEMQKLNNKKPILGVFDEDALPFSVDYANDTAIQDRIPTLAEMTVKAIELMKDSPNGFVLQVEGGKVDWAAHSNDTPGLLYDQLAFDLAVEKAIAFAEADKNTLVIITTDHGNGNPGLFGDWDSNKKFDLLQNFKHSNDWILNSIQPGFSTSKLIDLIAAAQGYAITTDEAKSLLAHYEKLDGGGIYNKRKLPFQLLGHLQENYTAIAWGSMEHSADYVELAAFGPGSTLMKSFVRNTELHNLMLNATGVKV
;
A
#
# COMPACT_ATOMS: atom_id res chain seq x y z
N ASN A 1 17.41 -6.78 -1.60
CA ASN A 1 16.17 -5.99 -1.72
C ASN A 1 16.43 -4.86 -2.72
N MET A 2 15.66 -4.77 -3.82
CA MET A 2 15.86 -3.78 -4.89
C MET A 2 15.49 -2.35 -4.47
N ALA A 3 14.45 -2.15 -3.65
CA ALA A 3 14.10 -0.82 -3.16
C ALA A 3 15.24 -0.22 -2.31
N ASN A 4 15.88 -1.02 -1.45
CA ASN A 4 17.07 -0.56 -0.73
C ASN A 4 18.21 -0.18 -1.67
N LEU A 5 18.47 -0.99 -2.71
CA LEU A 5 19.49 -0.66 -3.71
C LEU A 5 19.17 0.66 -4.42
N LEU A 6 17.90 0.91 -4.75
CA LEU A 6 17.46 2.17 -5.34
C LEU A 6 17.68 3.35 -4.38
N ALA A 7 17.32 3.21 -3.09
CA ALA A 7 17.57 4.25 -2.09
C ALA A 7 19.06 4.57 -1.94
N GLU A 8 19.91 3.54 -1.86
CA GLU A 8 21.37 3.72 -1.72
C GLU A 8 21.94 4.50 -2.90
N ARG A 9 21.53 4.17 -4.13
CA ARG A 9 22.07 4.79 -5.33
C ARG A 9 21.48 6.16 -5.63
N LYS A 10 20.18 6.36 -5.39
CA LYS A 10 19.46 7.60 -5.68
C LYS A 10 19.64 8.65 -4.58
N GLU A 11 19.59 8.23 -3.33
CA GLU A 11 19.47 9.11 -2.16
C GLU A 11 20.70 9.04 -1.23
N GLY A 12 21.64 8.12 -1.49
CA GLY A 12 22.81 7.94 -0.64
C GLY A 12 22.49 7.42 0.77
N ARG A 13 21.29 6.85 0.97
CA ARG A 13 20.83 6.33 2.25
C ARG A 13 20.39 4.89 2.15
N GLU A 14 20.51 4.19 3.26
CA GLU A 14 19.90 2.88 3.44
C GLU A 14 18.40 3.01 3.76
N SER A 15 17.61 2.01 3.40
CA SER A 15 16.23 1.90 3.84
C SER A 15 16.17 1.63 5.36
N LYS A 16 15.17 2.18 6.06
CA LYS A 16 15.01 1.95 7.50
C LYS A 16 14.90 0.45 7.81
N TRP A 17 14.12 -0.29 7.02
CA TRP A 17 13.97 -1.73 7.13
C TRP A 17 15.31 -2.47 7.16
N ILE A 18 16.16 -2.21 6.18
CA ILE A 18 17.47 -2.87 6.07
C ILE A 18 18.44 -2.40 7.16
N SER A 19 18.42 -1.12 7.53
CA SER A 19 19.26 -0.60 8.62
C SER A 19 18.96 -1.28 9.95
N MET A 20 17.69 -1.49 10.29
CA MET A 20 17.31 -2.19 11.53
C MET A 20 17.83 -3.62 11.57
N TYR A 21 17.89 -4.29 10.42
CA TYR A 21 18.51 -5.58 10.29
C TYR A 21 20.02 -5.50 10.54
N LYS A 22 20.76 -4.63 9.84
CA LYS A 22 22.22 -4.51 10.01
C LYS A 22 22.62 -4.10 11.42
N GLU A 23 21.81 -3.28 12.08
CA GLU A 23 22.02 -2.80 13.45
C GLU A 23 21.55 -3.81 14.52
N ASN A 24 20.99 -4.98 14.14
CA ASN A 24 20.40 -5.97 15.05
C ASN A 24 19.33 -5.38 15.99
N LYS A 25 18.55 -4.41 15.51
CA LYS A 25 17.48 -3.76 16.29
C LYS A 25 16.15 -4.53 16.29
N VAL A 26 15.97 -5.47 15.36
CA VAL A 26 14.73 -6.23 15.20
C VAL A 26 14.95 -7.72 15.39
N VAL A 27 13.95 -8.38 15.97
CA VAL A 27 13.81 -9.85 15.89
C VAL A 27 13.36 -10.20 14.48
N ARG A 28 13.93 -11.25 13.88
CA ARG A 28 13.65 -11.65 12.49
C ARG A 28 12.95 -13.00 12.43
N ALA A 29 12.05 -13.14 11.46
CA ALA A 29 11.35 -14.37 11.18
C ALA A 29 10.95 -14.47 9.70
N PHE A 30 10.58 -15.68 9.28
CA PHE A 30 9.83 -15.91 8.05
C PHE A 30 8.38 -16.21 8.38
N MET A 31 7.45 -15.68 7.57
CA MET A 31 6.02 -15.90 7.74
C MET A 31 5.43 -16.79 6.64
N ASP A 32 4.65 -17.78 7.06
CA ASP A 32 3.80 -18.64 6.22
C ASP A 32 2.38 -18.08 6.17
N THR A 33 1.80 -17.95 4.97
CA THR A 33 0.56 -17.23 4.74
C THR A 33 -0.59 -18.20 4.45
N ALA A 34 -1.54 -18.34 5.38
CA ALA A 34 -2.75 -19.15 5.21
C ALA A 34 -4.03 -18.31 5.41
N SER A 35 -5.11 -18.69 4.72
CA SER A 35 -6.38 -17.94 4.71
C SER A 35 -7.56 -18.77 5.23
N ALA A 36 -8.38 -18.13 6.07
CA ALA A 36 -9.72 -18.53 6.56
C ALA A 36 -9.88 -19.88 7.30
N ASN A 37 -10.91 -19.94 8.17
CA ASN A 37 -11.36 -21.20 8.75
C ASN A 37 -12.10 -21.99 7.65
N ALA A 38 -11.70 -23.24 7.43
CA ALA A 38 -12.33 -24.12 6.44
C ALA A 38 -13.82 -24.41 6.72
N ASP A 39 -14.32 -24.07 7.92
CA ASP A 39 -15.67 -24.33 8.40
C ASP A 39 -16.65 -23.16 8.22
N GLY A 40 -16.20 -22.01 7.70
CA GLY A 40 -17.04 -20.83 7.48
C GLY A 40 -17.41 -20.05 8.76
N SER A 41 -16.79 -20.35 9.90
CA SER A 41 -16.98 -19.58 11.13
C SER A 41 -16.30 -18.21 11.06
N PHE A 42 -16.96 -17.18 11.59
CA PHE A 42 -16.40 -15.84 11.68
C PHE A 42 -15.67 -15.64 13.00
N ASN A 43 -14.36 -15.44 12.91
CA ASN A 43 -13.57 -14.95 14.05
C ASN A 43 -13.74 -13.44 14.21
N THR A 44 -13.76 -12.96 15.45
CA THR A 44 -13.70 -11.52 15.73
C THR A 44 -12.34 -10.95 15.30
N PRO A 45 -12.30 -9.94 14.41
CA PRO A 45 -11.06 -9.31 13.97
C PRO A 45 -10.26 -8.69 15.12
N ILE A 46 -8.94 -8.57 14.93
CA ILE A 46 -8.02 -8.14 15.98
C ILE A 46 -8.30 -6.72 16.48
N LEU A 47 -8.68 -5.78 15.61
CA LEU A 47 -8.95 -4.41 16.05
C LEU A 47 -10.25 -4.31 16.84
N GLN A 48 -11.26 -5.14 16.56
CA GLN A 48 -12.46 -5.18 17.40
C GLN A 48 -12.12 -5.67 18.81
N LYS A 49 -11.27 -6.69 18.94
CA LYS A 49 -10.78 -7.19 20.24
C LYS A 49 -10.08 -6.08 21.03
N PHE A 50 -9.20 -5.32 20.38
CA PHE A 50 -8.51 -4.21 21.01
C PHE A 50 -9.42 -3.02 21.37
N LYS A 51 -10.37 -2.69 20.50
CA LYS A 51 -11.38 -1.66 20.76
C LYS A 51 -12.24 -2.02 21.96
N ASN A 52 -12.69 -3.27 22.06
CA ASN A 52 -13.45 -3.78 23.20
C ASN A 52 -12.64 -3.78 24.50
N ALA A 53 -11.31 -3.95 24.41
CA ALA A 53 -10.39 -3.81 25.54
C ALA A 53 -10.10 -2.34 25.92
N GLY A 54 -10.81 -1.38 25.32
CA GLY A 54 -10.70 0.05 25.63
C GLY A 54 -9.50 0.75 25.00
N LYS A 55 -8.74 0.10 24.11
CA LYS A 55 -7.68 0.75 23.33
C LYS A 55 -8.27 1.58 22.22
N LYS A 56 -7.54 2.62 21.80
CA LYS A 56 -7.82 3.26 20.50
C LYS A 56 -7.38 2.35 19.37
N VAL A 57 -8.09 2.37 18.25
CA VAL A 57 -7.72 1.56 17.07
C VAL A 57 -7.81 2.37 15.79
N GLY A 58 -6.93 2.07 14.84
CA GLY A 58 -7.01 2.68 13.52
C GLY A 58 -6.35 1.88 12.40
N CYS A 59 -6.73 2.26 11.18
CA CYS A 59 -6.21 1.73 9.92
C CYS A 59 -5.80 2.89 9.00
N VAL A 60 -4.65 2.74 8.35
CA VAL A 60 -4.11 3.66 7.35
C VAL A 60 -3.66 2.85 6.15
N THR A 61 -4.04 3.24 4.94
CA THR A 61 -3.65 2.55 3.71
C THR A 61 -3.51 3.49 2.51
N THR A 62 -2.70 3.10 1.52
CA THR A 62 -2.64 3.79 0.21
C THR A 62 -3.68 3.31 -0.79
N VAL A 63 -4.46 2.26 -0.48
CA VAL A 63 -5.57 1.78 -1.33
C VAL A 63 -6.92 2.20 -0.70
N PRO A 64 -8.10 1.79 -1.22
CA PRO A 64 -9.36 2.08 -0.53
C PRO A 64 -9.33 1.60 0.93
N ILE A 65 -9.82 2.42 1.86
CA ILE A 65 -9.89 2.05 3.29
C ILE A 65 -10.82 0.84 3.55
N THR A 66 -11.64 0.49 2.56
CA THR A 66 -12.52 -0.68 2.50
C THR A 66 -11.90 -1.89 1.79
N HIS A 67 -10.64 -1.78 1.34
CA HIS A 67 -9.94 -2.88 0.67
C HIS A 67 -9.62 -4.01 1.64
N ALA A 68 -9.19 -5.15 1.10
CA ALA A 68 -9.10 -6.42 1.84
C ALA A 68 -8.23 -6.35 3.11
N THR A 69 -7.06 -5.73 3.04
CA THR A 69 -6.15 -5.63 4.19
C THR A 69 -6.75 -4.82 5.35
N PRO A 70 -7.14 -3.54 5.19
CA PRO A 70 -7.75 -2.80 6.29
C PRO A 70 -9.06 -3.47 6.74
N ALA A 71 -9.88 -3.98 5.80
CA ALA A 71 -11.12 -4.67 6.14
C ALA A 71 -10.89 -5.92 6.99
N GLY A 72 -9.87 -6.74 6.67
CA GLY A 72 -9.55 -7.96 7.43
C GLY A 72 -9.09 -7.71 8.87
N PHE A 73 -8.58 -6.51 9.16
CA PHE A 73 -8.28 -6.09 10.54
C PHE A 73 -9.52 -5.57 11.28
N CYS A 74 -10.52 -5.07 10.56
CA CYS A 74 -11.68 -4.35 11.08
C CYS A 74 -12.94 -5.20 11.22
N ILE A 75 -13.30 -5.95 10.18
CA ILE A 75 -14.59 -6.64 10.02
C ILE A 75 -14.39 -8.04 9.46
N THR A 76 -15.48 -8.79 9.43
CA THR A 76 -15.56 -10.05 8.71
C THR A 76 -16.69 -9.96 7.70
N ASN A 77 -16.40 -10.30 6.45
CA ASN A 77 -17.36 -10.25 5.34
C ASN A 77 -17.12 -11.46 4.42
N ASN A 78 -18.20 -11.98 3.82
CA ASN A 78 -18.14 -13.11 2.89
C ASN A 78 -17.48 -12.76 1.55
N SER A 79 -17.40 -11.47 1.20
CA SER A 79 -16.87 -10.99 -0.07
C SER A 79 -16.01 -9.75 0.14
N ARG A 80 -14.72 -9.85 -0.22
CA ARG A 80 -13.82 -8.69 -0.28
C ARG A 80 -14.22 -7.66 -1.35
N GLY A 81 -15.07 -8.05 -2.30
CA GLY A 81 -15.57 -7.18 -3.37
C GLY A 81 -16.68 -6.22 -2.91
N ASP A 82 -17.29 -6.48 -1.75
CA ASP A 82 -18.46 -5.75 -1.28
C ASP A 82 -18.06 -4.46 -0.53
N GLN A 83 -17.12 -3.70 -1.10
CA GLN A 83 -16.51 -2.53 -0.44
C GLN A 83 -17.52 -1.45 -0.02
N SER A 84 -18.60 -1.26 -0.78
CA SER A 84 -19.71 -0.38 -0.40
C SER A 84 -20.43 -0.84 0.87
N GLU A 85 -20.55 -2.15 1.08
CA GLU A 85 -21.13 -2.71 2.31
C GLU A 85 -20.13 -2.66 3.46
N ILE A 86 -18.86 -2.98 3.19
CA ILE A 86 -17.75 -2.85 4.17
C ILE A 86 -17.70 -1.42 4.75
N ALA A 87 -17.88 -0.39 3.90
CA ALA A 87 -17.94 1.01 4.36
C ALA A 87 -19.03 1.26 5.42
N LEU A 88 -20.19 0.60 5.29
CA LEU A 88 -21.29 0.70 6.26
C LEU A 88 -21.00 -0.12 7.53
N GLN A 89 -20.33 -1.28 7.40
CA GLN A 89 -19.98 -2.14 8.52
C GLN A 89 -18.97 -1.50 9.49
N TYR A 90 -18.22 -0.49 9.04
CA TYR A 90 -17.32 0.28 9.91
C TYR A 90 -18.04 1.22 10.88
N LEU A 91 -19.25 1.72 10.52
CA LEU A 91 -20.00 2.69 11.34
C LEU A 91 -20.20 2.24 12.80
N PRO A 92 -20.75 1.04 13.09
CA PRO A 92 -20.99 0.61 14.47
C PRO A 92 -19.72 0.36 15.28
N LEU A 93 -18.55 0.19 14.62
CA LEU A 93 -17.30 -0.13 15.31
C LEU A 93 -16.64 1.08 15.98
N GLN A 94 -16.99 2.29 15.54
CA GLN A 94 -16.45 3.54 16.09
C GLN A 94 -14.92 3.57 16.19
N PHE A 95 -14.23 3.08 15.15
CA PHE A 95 -12.77 3.10 15.09
C PHE A 95 -12.25 4.55 15.09
N ASP A 96 -11.15 4.79 15.79
CA ASP A 96 -10.68 6.14 16.11
C ASP A 96 -10.05 6.81 14.89
N VAL A 97 -9.34 6.05 14.06
CA VAL A 97 -8.69 6.56 12.84
C VAL A 97 -8.88 5.62 11.68
N MET A 98 -9.47 6.11 10.58
CA MET A 98 -9.53 5.39 9.31
C MET A 98 -9.11 6.31 8.18
N MET A 99 -8.03 5.98 7.47
CA MET A 99 -7.47 6.84 6.42
C MET A 99 -7.03 6.04 5.19
N GLY A 100 -7.47 6.46 4.02
CA GLY A 100 -7.02 5.91 2.75
C GLY A 100 -7.72 6.53 1.55
N GLY A 101 -7.88 5.75 0.49
CA GLY A 101 -8.67 6.15 -0.67
C GLY A 101 -10.12 5.61 -0.64
N GLY A 102 -10.80 5.65 -1.77
CA GLY A 102 -12.07 4.93 -2.00
C GLY A 102 -13.33 5.78 -1.92
N ASN A 103 -13.31 7.07 -2.30
CA ASN A 103 -14.49 7.95 -2.28
C ASN A 103 -15.70 7.34 -3.01
N GLN A 104 -15.47 6.53 -4.05
CA GLN A 104 -16.53 5.82 -4.77
C GLN A 104 -17.41 4.91 -3.89
N TYR A 105 -16.87 4.41 -2.76
CA TYR A 105 -17.59 3.53 -1.83
C TYR A 105 -18.33 4.29 -0.74
N PHE A 106 -18.16 5.61 -0.62
CA PHE A 106 -18.81 6.40 0.44
C PHE A 106 -19.77 7.46 -0.12
N ASN A 107 -19.50 7.96 -1.33
CA ASN A 107 -20.23 9.05 -1.94
C ASN A 107 -21.53 8.56 -2.61
N ALA A 108 -22.68 9.11 -2.20
CA ALA A 108 -24.00 8.78 -2.75
C ALA A 108 -24.08 8.92 -4.27
N THR A 109 -23.39 9.88 -4.87
CA THR A 109 -23.43 10.09 -6.33
C THR A 109 -22.76 8.95 -7.09
N LYS A 110 -21.74 8.32 -6.48
CA LYS A 110 -20.91 7.25 -7.08
C LYS A 110 -21.45 5.86 -6.78
N ARG A 111 -22.01 5.66 -5.59
CA ARG A 111 -22.58 4.38 -5.18
C ARG A 111 -23.81 4.02 -6.01
N LYS A 112 -24.02 2.72 -6.20
CA LYS A 112 -25.20 2.17 -6.90
C LYS A 112 -26.50 2.39 -6.11
N ASP A 113 -26.43 2.29 -4.79
CA ASP A 113 -27.57 2.42 -3.87
C ASP A 113 -27.90 3.86 -3.44
N LYS A 114 -27.10 4.83 -3.89
CA LYS A 114 -27.26 6.26 -3.58
C LYS A 114 -27.21 6.60 -2.09
N VAL A 115 -26.68 5.71 -1.26
CA VAL A 115 -26.51 5.98 0.18
C VAL A 115 -25.35 6.93 0.40
N ASP A 116 -25.59 8.04 1.12
CA ASP A 116 -24.52 8.92 1.59
C ASP A 116 -23.91 8.34 2.88
N VAL A 117 -22.79 7.64 2.74
CA VAL A 117 -22.09 7.04 3.87
C VAL A 117 -21.37 8.12 4.68
N TYR A 118 -20.94 9.21 4.04
CA TYR A 118 -20.28 10.31 4.74
C TYR A 118 -21.23 11.00 5.72
N ALA A 119 -22.46 11.29 5.30
CA ALA A 119 -23.48 11.81 6.20
C ALA A 119 -23.73 10.90 7.41
N LYS A 120 -23.65 9.58 7.24
CA LYS A 120 -23.75 8.62 8.35
C LYS A 120 -22.58 8.70 9.32
N PHE A 121 -21.35 8.82 8.82
CA PHE A 121 -20.16 8.99 9.66
C PHE A 121 -20.19 10.32 10.43
N GLU A 122 -20.58 11.41 9.77
CA GLU A 122 -20.72 12.71 10.42
C GLU A 122 -21.80 12.68 11.52
N ALA A 123 -22.96 12.05 11.25
CA ALA A 123 -24.00 11.83 12.26
C ALA A 123 -23.53 10.94 13.42
N ALA A 124 -22.59 10.02 13.17
CA ALA A 124 -21.93 9.20 14.19
C ALA A 124 -20.80 9.95 14.94
N GLY A 125 -20.60 11.25 14.66
CA GLY A 125 -19.65 12.11 15.36
C GLY A 125 -18.22 12.09 14.80
N TYR A 126 -18.00 11.49 13.63
CA TYR A 126 -16.70 11.50 12.98
C TYR A 126 -16.39 12.87 12.37
N GLN A 127 -15.10 13.19 12.34
CA GLN A 127 -14.60 14.22 11.43
C GLN A 127 -14.23 13.60 10.09
N LEU A 128 -14.74 14.22 9.03
CA LEU A 128 -14.44 13.83 7.67
C LEU A 128 -13.29 14.70 7.14
N VAL A 129 -12.28 14.07 6.55
CA VAL A 129 -11.20 14.78 5.83
C VAL A 129 -11.03 14.22 4.43
N ARG A 130 -10.78 15.09 3.46
CA ARG A 130 -10.75 14.80 2.02
C ARG A 130 -9.46 15.18 1.33
N ASN A 131 -8.60 15.93 2.02
CA ASN A 131 -7.29 16.32 1.50
C ASN A 131 -6.26 16.47 2.62
N LYS A 132 -5.01 16.60 2.20
CA LYS A 132 -3.84 16.77 3.05
C LYS A 132 -3.97 17.94 4.02
N ALA A 133 -4.43 19.10 3.54
CA ALA A 133 -4.57 20.29 4.36
C ALA A 133 -5.63 20.13 5.46
N GLU A 134 -6.76 19.50 5.17
CA GLU A 134 -7.79 19.16 6.17
C GLU A 134 -7.26 18.17 7.21
N MET A 135 -6.55 17.13 6.77
CA MET A 135 -5.91 16.16 7.68
C MET A 135 -4.90 16.83 8.62
N GLN A 136 -4.08 17.74 8.10
CA GLN A 136 -3.07 18.45 8.90
C GLN A 136 -3.70 19.34 9.99
N LYS A 137 -4.89 19.90 9.75
CA LYS A 137 -5.63 20.75 10.71
C LYS A 137 -6.27 19.96 11.85
N LEU A 138 -6.30 18.63 11.80
CA LEU A 138 -6.85 17.79 12.87
C LEU A 138 -6.02 17.97 14.16
N ASN A 139 -6.70 18.42 15.21
CA ASN A 139 -6.11 18.71 16.52
C ASN A 139 -6.97 18.25 17.72
N ASN A 140 -8.06 17.52 17.47
CA ASN A 140 -8.98 17.09 18.52
C ASN A 140 -9.06 15.56 18.61
N LYS A 141 -9.79 15.06 19.62
CA LYS A 141 -9.85 13.63 19.95
C LYS A 141 -11.03 12.88 19.33
N LYS A 142 -11.79 13.50 18.41
CA LYS A 142 -12.92 12.84 17.73
C LYS A 142 -12.43 11.74 16.79
N PRO A 143 -13.24 10.70 16.53
CA PRO A 143 -12.90 9.72 15.52
C PRO A 143 -12.85 10.37 14.13
N ILE A 144 -11.97 9.89 13.25
CA ILE A 144 -11.75 10.50 11.93
C ILE A 144 -11.89 9.49 10.81
N LEU A 145 -12.50 9.93 9.70
CA LEU A 145 -12.55 9.22 8.42
C LEU A 145 -11.92 10.10 7.34
N GLY A 146 -10.69 9.75 6.96
CA GLY A 146 -9.97 10.35 5.86
C GLY A 146 -10.11 9.53 4.58
N VAL A 147 -10.66 10.16 3.53
CA VAL A 147 -10.76 9.54 2.19
C VAL A 147 -10.24 10.54 1.17
N PHE A 148 -9.04 10.29 0.64
CA PHE A 148 -8.26 11.32 -0.06
C PHE A 148 -8.28 11.22 -1.59
N ASP A 149 -8.79 10.12 -2.14
CA ASP A 149 -8.93 9.95 -3.58
C ASP A 149 -10.13 9.07 -3.99
N GLU A 150 -10.45 9.05 -5.29
CA GLU A 150 -11.61 8.32 -5.82
C GLU A 150 -11.55 6.81 -5.56
N ASP A 151 -10.39 6.22 -5.81
CA ASP A 151 -10.07 4.81 -5.56
C ASP A 151 -8.80 4.71 -4.70
N ALA A 152 -7.71 4.07 -5.14
CA ALA A 152 -6.43 4.17 -4.42
C ALA A 152 -5.76 5.54 -4.56
N LEU A 153 -4.80 5.83 -3.68
CA LEU A 153 -3.91 6.98 -3.84
C LEU A 153 -3.02 6.82 -5.10
N PRO A 154 -2.40 7.88 -5.63
CA PRO A 154 -1.45 7.77 -6.73
C PRO A 154 -0.22 6.92 -6.36
N PHE A 155 0.46 6.35 -7.37
CA PHE A 155 1.76 5.70 -7.10
C PHE A 155 2.76 6.77 -6.65
N SER A 156 3.72 6.37 -5.82
CA SER A 156 4.67 7.29 -5.20
C SER A 156 5.59 7.94 -6.22
N VAL A 157 5.92 7.23 -7.32
CA VAL A 157 6.66 7.80 -8.45
C VAL A 157 5.87 8.92 -9.14
N ASP A 158 4.56 8.72 -9.36
CA ASP A 158 3.69 9.74 -9.97
C ASP A 158 3.47 10.92 -9.01
N TYR A 159 3.23 10.61 -7.73
CA TYR A 159 3.13 11.60 -6.65
C TYR A 159 4.35 12.52 -6.62
N ALA A 160 5.56 11.97 -6.72
CA ALA A 160 6.80 12.74 -6.65
C ALA A 160 6.97 13.74 -7.81
N ASN A 161 6.21 13.59 -8.90
CA ASN A 161 6.34 14.36 -10.13
C ASN A 161 5.11 15.23 -10.46
N ASP A 162 4.15 15.35 -9.53
CA ASP A 162 2.95 16.18 -9.70
C ASP A 162 2.67 17.01 -8.42
N THR A 163 2.88 18.33 -8.51
CA THR A 163 2.68 19.25 -7.38
C THR A 163 1.22 19.36 -6.96
N ALA A 164 0.27 19.26 -7.89
CA ALA A 164 -1.15 19.35 -7.57
C ALA A 164 -1.60 18.11 -6.78
N ILE A 165 -1.04 16.94 -7.10
CA ILE A 165 -1.22 15.73 -6.29
C ILE A 165 -0.56 15.91 -4.90
N GLN A 166 0.66 16.44 -4.83
CA GLN A 166 1.38 16.64 -3.56
C GLN A 166 0.64 17.55 -2.57
N ASP A 167 0.02 18.61 -3.08
CA ASP A 167 -0.75 19.56 -2.27
C ASP A 167 -2.07 18.95 -1.78
N ARG A 168 -2.68 18.07 -2.56
CA ARG A 168 -4.00 17.48 -2.27
C ARG A 168 -3.91 16.22 -1.42
N ILE A 169 -2.97 15.32 -1.70
CA ILE A 169 -2.96 13.95 -1.17
C ILE A 169 -1.84 13.79 -0.13
N PRO A 170 -2.16 13.30 1.09
CA PRO A 170 -1.12 12.98 2.06
C PRO A 170 -0.39 11.69 1.68
N THR A 171 0.91 11.64 1.96
CA THR A 171 1.71 10.41 1.83
C THR A 171 1.35 9.40 2.93
N LEU A 172 1.72 8.12 2.74
CA LEU A 172 1.55 7.09 3.76
C LEU A 172 2.24 7.45 5.08
N ALA A 173 3.45 8.02 5.01
CA ALA A 173 4.19 8.47 6.18
C ALA A 173 3.47 9.63 6.91
N GLU A 174 2.92 10.60 6.19
CA GLU A 174 2.14 11.70 6.78
C GLU A 174 0.85 11.20 7.45
N MET A 175 0.13 10.28 6.80
CA MET A 175 -1.05 9.64 7.40
C MET A 175 -0.67 8.83 8.65
N THR A 176 0.46 8.11 8.62
CA THR A 176 0.96 7.34 9.76
C THR A 176 1.27 8.23 10.96
N VAL A 177 2.02 9.31 10.74
CA VAL A 177 2.34 10.29 11.80
C VAL A 177 1.06 10.88 12.37
N LYS A 178 0.12 11.30 11.52
CA LYS A 178 -1.15 11.88 12.00
C LYS A 178 -1.97 10.86 12.80
N ALA A 179 -2.04 9.61 12.36
CA ALA A 179 -2.76 8.56 13.10
C ALA A 179 -2.16 8.35 14.50
N ILE A 180 -0.84 8.28 14.61
CA ILE A 180 -0.13 8.16 15.89
C ILE A 180 -0.41 9.39 16.76
N GLU A 181 -0.30 10.61 16.22
CA GLU A 181 -0.57 11.85 16.96
C GLU A 181 -1.98 11.87 17.60
N LEU A 182 -3.00 11.41 16.87
CA LEU A 182 -4.38 11.41 17.34
C LEU A 182 -4.68 10.33 18.40
N MET A 183 -3.82 9.30 18.50
CA MET A 183 -4.07 8.12 19.32
C MET A 183 -3.10 7.91 20.49
N LYS A 184 -1.87 8.44 20.41
CA LYS A 184 -0.78 8.16 21.35
C LYS A 184 -1.08 8.50 22.81
N ASP A 185 -1.90 9.53 23.07
CA ASP A 185 -2.24 9.97 24.43
C ASP A 185 -3.42 9.19 25.05
N SER A 186 -3.82 8.08 24.44
CA SER A 186 -4.83 7.17 25.00
C SER A 186 -4.30 6.49 26.26
N PRO A 187 -5.00 6.56 27.41
CA PRO A 187 -4.53 5.94 28.65
C PRO A 187 -4.43 4.41 28.56
N ASN A 188 -5.22 3.78 27.68
CA ASN A 188 -5.16 2.33 27.44
C ASN A 188 -4.22 1.97 26.28
N GLY A 189 -3.51 2.95 25.70
CA GLY A 189 -2.73 2.80 24.48
C GLY A 189 -3.60 2.70 23.23
N PHE A 190 -2.96 2.34 22.12
CA PHE A 190 -3.60 2.19 20.82
C PHE A 190 -3.04 1.02 20.01
N VAL A 191 -3.75 0.64 18.96
CA VAL A 191 -3.29 -0.29 17.92
C VAL A 191 -3.54 0.33 16.56
N LEU A 192 -2.52 0.32 15.70
CA LEU A 192 -2.57 0.94 14.39
C LEU A 192 -2.08 -0.05 13.34
N GLN A 193 -2.89 -0.28 12.31
CA GLN A 193 -2.50 -0.99 11.11
C GLN A 193 -2.14 0.04 10.01
N VAL A 194 -0.96 -0.09 9.40
CA VAL A 194 -0.49 0.76 8.30
C VAL A 194 -0.15 -0.10 7.09
N GLU A 195 -0.67 0.23 5.91
CA GLU A 195 -0.53 -0.54 4.68
C GLU A 195 0.07 0.28 3.52
N GLY A 196 1.16 -0.21 2.93
CA GLY A 196 1.60 0.18 1.58
C GLY A 196 0.94 -0.67 0.50
N GLY A 197 -0.39 -0.59 0.35
CA GLY A 197 -1.16 -1.58 -0.42
C GLY A 197 -0.94 -1.55 -1.93
N LYS A 198 -0.34 -0.48 -2.46
CA LYS A 198 -0.08 -0.33 -3.90
C LYS A 198 1.19 -1.05 -4.37
N VAL A 199 2.04 -1.51 -3.46
CA VAL A 199 3.18 -2.41 -3.78
C VAL A 199 2.66 -3.66 -4.52
N ASP A 200 1.57 -4.23 -4.01
CA ASP A 200 0.89 -5.38 -4.62
C ASP A 200 0.31 -5.04 -6.01
N TRP A 201 -0.34 -3.89 -6.14
CA TRP A 201 -0.95 -3.47 -7.40
C TRP A 201 0.09 -3.21 -8.50
N ALA A 202 1.26 -2.70 -8.12
CA ALA A 202 2.39 -2.55 -9.03
C ALA A 202 2.95 -3.91 -9.45
N ALA A 203 3.09 -4.85 -8.52
CA ALA A 203 3.56 -6.20 -8.81
C ALA A 203 2.62 -6.94 -9.78
N HIS A 204 1.30 -6.89 -9.54
CA HIS A 204 0.30 -7.39 -10.49
C HIS A 204 0.39 -6.77 -11.88
N SER A 205 0.97 -5.57 -12.01
CA SER A 205 1.07 -4.83 -13.26
C SER A 205 2.47 -4.87 -13.88
N ASN A 206 3.39 -5.67 -13.31
CA ASN A 206 4.83 -5.67 -13.63
C ASN A 206 5.41 -4.24 -13.72
N ASP A 207 4.92 -3.35 -12.85
CA ASP A 207 5.23 -1.93 -12.85
C ASP A 207 6.44 -1.67 -11.94
N THR A 208 7.63 -1.72 -12.54
CA THR A 208 8.90 -1.55 -11.82
C THR A 208 8.98 -0.24 -11.02
N PRO A 209 8.74 0.95 -11.60
CA PRO A 209 8.76 2.18 -10.81
C PRO A 209 7.61 2.26 -9.81
N GLY A 210 6.41 1.77 -10.14
CA GLY A 210 5.30 1.68 -9.19
C GLY A 210 5.67 0.84 -7.96
N LEU A 211 6.34 -0.30 -8.17
CA LEU A 211 6.72 -1.23 -7.11
C LEU A 211 7.78 -0.62 -6.19
N LEU A 212 8.90 -0.18 -6.76
CA LEU A 212 10.06 0.22 -5.97
C LEU A 212 9.83 1.54 -5.24
N TYR A 213 9.17 2.52 -5.87
CA TYR A 213 8.89 3.79 -5.20
C TYR A 213 7.83 3.63 -4.11
N ASP A 214 6.83 2.74 -4.25
CA ASP A 214 5.87 2.47 -3.18
C ASP A 214 6.47 1.65 -2.03
N GLN A 215 7.42 0.76 -2.31
CA GLN A 215 8.22 0.12 -1.25
C GLN A 215 9.04 1.16 -0.47
N LEU A 216 9.62 2.15 -1.15
CA LEU A 216 10.31 3.27 -0.48
C LEU A 216 9.36 4.15 0.33
N ALA A 217 8.15 4.42 -0.17
CA ALA A 217 7.13 5.17 0.58
C ALA A 217 6.66 4.40 1.84
N PHE A 218 6.55 3.07 1.75
CA PHE A 218 6.30 2.22 2.91
C PHE A 218 7.46 2.22 3.90
N ASP A 219 8.71 2.16 3.43
CA ASP A 219 9.92 2.27 4.28
C ASP A 219 9.96 3.59 5.06
N LEU A 220 9.52 4.71 4.46
CA LEU A 220 9.37 5.99 5.17
C LEU A 220 8.29 5.93 6.26
N ALA A 221 7.18 5.23 6.04
CA ALA A 221 6.17 5.03 7.08
C ALA A 221 6.70 4.16 8.23
N VAL A 222 7.47 3.11 7.91
CA VAL A 222 8.21 2.29 8.89
C VAL A 222 9.17 3.15 9.69
N GLU A 223 9.92 4.06 9.05
CA GLU A 223 10.79 5.02 9.73
C GLU A 223 10.04 5.84 10.78
N LYS A 224 8.85 6.37 10.45
CA LYS A 224 8.05 7.16 11.40
C LYS A 224 7.51 6.31 12.54
N ALA A 225 7.05 5.09 12.26
CA ALA A 225 6.56 4.17 13.30
C ALA A 225 7.67 3.75 14.27
N ILE A 226 8.86 3.43 13.75
CA ILE A 226 10.01 3.04 14.55
C ILE A 226 10.54 4.22 15.37
N ALA A 227 10.64 5.42 14.79
CA ALA A 227 11.06 6.61 15.52
C ALA A 227 10.11 6.91 16.71
N PHE A 228 8.80 6.72 16.52
CA PHE A 228 7.83 6.81 17.62
C PHE A 228 8.09 5.72 18.67
N ALA A 229 8.25 4.46 18.26
CA ALA A 229 8.44 3.35 19.18
C ALA A 229 9.75 3.45 19.98
N GLU A 230 10.85 3.92 19.37
CA GLU A 230 12.13 4.20 20.03
C GLU A 230 11.96 5.27 21.13
N ALA A 231 11.16 6.32 20.87
CA ALA A 231 10.89 7.37 21.83
C ALA A 231 9.95 6.92 22.96
N ASP A 232 8.89 6.19 22.61
CA ASP A 232 7.83 5.74 23.53
C ASP A 232 8.30 4.59 24.45
N LYS A 233 9.19 3.72 23.96
CA LYS A 233 9.75 2.55 24.65
C LYS A 233 8.74 1.48 25.10
N ASN A 234 7.44 1.71 24.94
CA ASN A 234 6.36 0.78 25.30
C ASN A 234 5.57 0.30 24.09
N THR A 235 6.07 0.56 22.88
CA THR A 235 5.41 0.24 21.62
C THR A 235 6.07 -0.96 20.95
N LEU A 236 5.25 -1.97 20.62
CA LEU A 236 5.61 -3.06 19.73
C LEU A 236 5.30 -2.65 18.28
N VAL A 237 6.28 -2.78 17.39
CA VAL A 237 6.09 -2.61 15.95
C VAL A 237 6.34 -3.95 15.28
N ILE A 238 5.37 -4.45 14.50
CA ILE A 238 5.47 -5.65 13.67
C ILE A 238 5.37 -5.21 12.22
N ILE A 239 6.29 -5.68 11.38
CA ILE A 239 6.36 -5.32 9.97
C ILE A 239 6.47 -6.61 9.18
N THR A 240 5.62 -6.75 8.18
CA THR A 240 5.55 -7.92 7.30
C THR A 240 4.88 -7.51 5.99
N THR A 241 4.90 -8.41 5.01
CA THR A 241 3.95 -8.41 3.89
C THR A 241 2.96 -9.58 4.07
N ASP A 242 1.83 -9.52 3.39
CA ASP A 242 0.76 -10.51 3.41
C ASP A 242 1.00 -11.69 2.48
N HIS A 243 1.81 -11.53 1.41
CA HIS A 243 2.28 -12.59 0.51
C HIS A 243 3.39 -12.08 -0.44
N GLY A 244 4.04 -12.99 -1.18
CA GLY A 244 4.85 -12.61 -2.34
C GLY A 244 3.96 -12.31 -3.56
N ASN A 245 4.41 -11.48 -4.51
CA ASN A 245 3.69 -11.19 -5.75
C ASN A 245 4.66 -10.93 -6.92
N GLY A 246 4.36 -11.53 -8.07
CA GLY A 246 5.02 -11.32 -9.36
C GLY A 246 6.47 -11.83 -9.47
N ASN A 247 7.12 -12.11 -8.33
CA ASN A 247 8.52 -12.51 -8.21
C ASN A 247 9.48 -11.67 -9.06
N PRO A 248 9.52 -10.34 -8.85
CA PRO A 248 10.46 -9.47 -9.52
C PRO A 248 11.89 -9.76 -9.08
N GLY A 249 12.82 -9.76 -10.02
CA GLY A 249 14.24 -9.92 -9.73
C GLY A 249 15.11 -9.08 -10.65
N LEU A 250 16.28 -8.72 -10.15
CA LEU A 250 17.34 -8.10 -10.95
C LEU A 250 18.16 -9.21 -11.58
N PHE A 251 18.00 -9.39 -12.89
CA PHE A 251 18.65 -10.45 -13.68
C PHE A 251 19.52 -9.80 -14.77
N GLY A 252 20.75 -10.27 -14.92
CA GLY A 252 21.58 -9.87 -16.05
C GLY A 252 23.07 -10.09 -15.82
N ASP A 253 23.88 -9.47 -16.68
CA ASP A 253 25.32 -9.64 -16.77
C ASP A 253 26.08 -8.38 -16.27
N TRP A 254 27.16 -8.00 -16.93
CA TRP A 254 28.08 -6.95 -16.48
C TRP A 254 27.48 -5.53 -16.51
N ASP A 255 26.39 -5.28 -17.26
CA ASP A 255 25.77 -3.94 -17.39
C ASP A 255 24.52 -3.75 -16.49
N SER A 256 24.11 -4.75 -15.71
CA SER A 256 22.90 -4.68 -14.88
C SER A 256 22.89 -3.51 -13.90
N ASN A 257 24.06 -3.07 -13.42
CA ASN A 257 24.15 -1.91 -12.54
C ASN A 257 23.71 -0.62 -13.26
N LYS A 258 24.22 -0.37 -14.47
CA LYS A 258 23.88 0.83 -15.24
C LYS A 258 22.42 0.82 -15.68
N LYS A 259 21.90 -0.34 -16.06
CA LYS A 259 20.49 -0.54 -16.39
C LYS A 259 19.58 -0.24 -15.20
N PHE A 260 19.91 -0.78 -14.03
CA PHE A 260 19.19 -0.49 -12.80
C PHE A 260 19.24 1.01 -12.43
N ASP A 261 20.38 1.69 -12.67
CA ASP A 261 20.53 3.12 -12.39
C ASP A 261 19.58 4.02 -13.19
N LEU A 262 19.02 3.55 -14.31
CA LEU A 262 17.99 4.30 -15.03
C LEU A 262 16.77 4.61 -14.16
N LEU A 263 16.43 3.74 -13.20
CA LEU A 263 15.28 3.90 -12.29
C LEU A 263 15.33 5.19 -11.46
N GLN A 264 16.52 5.74 -11.27
CA GLN A 264 16.72 7.01 -10.58
C GLN A 264 16.07 8.18 -11.35
N ASN A 265 15.90 8.05 -12.67
CA ASN A 265 15.34 9.06 -13.55
C ASN A 265 13.86 8.87 -13.86
N PHE A 266 13.23 7.79 -13.37
CA PHE A 266 11.83 7.50 -13.65
C PHE A 266 10.94 8.51 -12.93
N LYS A 267 9.98 9.07 -13.67
CA LYS A 267 9.04 10.10 -13.21
C LYS A 267 7.60 9.60 -13.15
N HIS A 268 7.27 8.60 -13.96
CA HIS A 268 5.91 8.06 -14.01
C HIS A 268 5.88 6.54 -14.01
N SER A 269 4.78 6.01 -13.45
CA SER A 269 4.47 4.59 -13.41
C SER A 269 4.12 4.05 -14.80
N ASN A 270 4.19 2.73 -14.97
CA ASN A 270 3.67 2.07 -16.18
C ASN A 270 2.16 2.29 -16.28
N ASP A 271 1.46 2.34 -15.14
CA ASP A 271 0.04 2.67 -15.08
C ASP A 271 -0.25 4.04 -15.69
N TRP A 272 0.52 5.07 -15.34
CA TRP A 272 0.38 6.40 -15.92
C TRP A 272 0.64 6.40 -17.43
N ILE A 273 1.69 5.71 -17.90
CA ILE A 273 2.03 5.62 -19.32
C ILE A 273 0.89 4.98 -20.11
N LEU A 274 0.44 3.78 -19.70
CA LEU A 274 -0.54 3.02 -20.45
C LEU A 274 -1.93 3.67 -20.41
N ASN A 275 -2.30 4.37 -19.35
CA ASN A 275 -3.55 5.14 -19.30
C ASN A 275 -3.47 6.48 -20.06
N SER A 276 -2.27 6.97 -20.38
CA SER A 276 -2.09 8.18 -21.20
C SER A 276 -2.27 7.92 -22.71
N ILE A 277 -2.23 6.66 -23.13
CA ILE A 277 -2.42 6.27 -24.53
C ILE A 277 -3.90 6.42 -24.92
N GLN A 278 -4.14 7.11 -26.02
CA GLN A 278 -5.47 7.35 -26.59
C GLN A 278 -5.57 6.78 -28.01
N PRO A 279 -6.78 6.52 -28.54
CA PRO A 279 -6.96 6.10 -29.93
C PRO A 279 -6.23 7.03 -30.91
N GLY A 280 -5.46 6.47 -31.84
CA GLY A 280 -4.66 7.23 -32.81
C GLY A 280 -3.28 7.70 -32.30
N PHE A 281 -2.81 7.22 -31.14
CA PHE A 281 -1.43 7.40 -30.72
C PHE A 281 -0.46 6.83 -31.77
N SER A 282 0.53 7.62 -32.20
CA SER A 282 1.56 7.14 -33.12
C SER A 282 2.72 6.49 -32.36
N THR A 283 3.49 5.64 -33.06
CA THR A 283 4.70 5.02 -32.50
C THR A 283 5.68 6.06 -31.97
N SER A 284 5.94 7.13 -32.72
CA SER A 284 6.80 8.24 -32.29
C SER A 284 6.30 8.87 -30.99
N LYS A 285 4.99 9.15 -30.88
CA LYS A 285 4.42 9.75 -29.67
C LYS A 285 4.56 8.83 -28.46
N LEU A 286 4.40 7.52 -28.64
CA LEU A 286 4.59 6.56 -27.55
C LEU A 286 6.05 6.49 -27.11
N ILE A 287 7.00 6.49 -28.05
CA ILE A 287 8.44 6.54 -27.75
C ILE A 287 8.77 7.82 -26.96
N ASP A 288 8.29 8.97 -27.43
CA ASP A 288 8.51 10.26 -26.76
C ASP A 288 7.90 10.29 -25.36
N LEU A 289 6.70 9.70 -25.19
CA LEU A 289 6.01 9.59 -23.90
C LEU A 289 6.85 8.77 -22.91
N ILE A 290 7.33 7.59 -23.31
CA ILE A 290 8.15 6.72 -22.44
C ILE A 290 9.50 7.39 -22.14
N ALA A 291 10.13 8.03 -23.12
CA ALA A 291 11.37 8.77 -22.92
C ALA A 291 11.20 9.91 -21.91
N ALA A 292 10.11 10.67 -22.00
CA ALA A 292 9.79 11.74 -21.05
C ALA A 292 9.46 11.20 -19.64
N ALA A 293 8.76 10.07 -19.57
CA ALA A 293 8.30 9.46 -18.33
C ALA A 293 9.39 8.68 -17.57
N GLN A 294 10.29 8.01 -18.28
CA GLN A 294 11.20 7.01 -17.70
C GLN A 294 12.65 7.13 -18.18
N GLY A 295 12.96 8.08 -19.07
CA GLY A 295 14.35 8.41 -19.42
C GLY A 295 15.04 7.43 -20.36
N TYR A 296 14.29 6.57 -21.06
CA TYR A 296 14.79 5.69 -22.11
C TYR A 296 13.83 5.64 -23.30
N ALA A 297 14.35 5.36 -24.49
CA ALA A 297 13.55 5.20 -25.69
C ALA A 297 13.40 3.72 -26.03
N ILE A 298 12.15 3.26 -26.19
CA ILE A 298 11.86 1.95 -26.76
C ILE A 298 12.04 1.98 -28.29
N THR A 299 12.23 0.80 -28.88
CA THR A 299 12.31 0.67 -30.34
C THR A 299 10.95 0.91 -31.00
N THR A 300 10.97 1.18 -32.31
CA THR A 300 9.73 1.34 -33.09
C THR A 300 8.86 0.07 -33.07
N ASP A 301 9.47 -1.12 -33.08
CA ASP A 301 8.71 -2.38 -33.10
C ASP A 301 8.12 -2.71 -31.72
N GLU A 302 8.83 -2.41 -30.63
CA GLU A 302 8.29 -2.44 -29.27
C GLU A 302 7.08 -1.50 -29.13
N ALA A 303 7.18 -0.27 -29.64
CA ALA A 303 6.07 0.68 -29.61
C ALA A 303 4.85 0.19 -30.41
N LYS A 304 5.06 -0.39 -31.60
CA LYS A 304 3.98 -1.01 -32.39
C LYS A 304 3.29 -2.13 -31.61
N SER A 305 4.06 -2.99 -30.94
CA SER A 305 3.51 -4.13 -30.19
C SER A 305 2.61 -3.70 -29.03
N LEU A 306 2.95 -2.62 -28.34
CA LEU A 306 2.12 -2.01 -27.31
C LEU A 306 0.84 -1.41 -27.91
N LEU A 307 0.94 -0.63 -28.97
CA LEU A 307 -0.21 0.04 -29.61
C LEU A 307 -1.21 -0.95 -30.23
N ALA A 308 -0.75 -2.10 -30.72
CA ALA A 308 -1.62 -3.15 -31.26
C ALA A 308 -2.64 -3.69 -30.24
N HIS A 309 -2.42 -3.49 -28.93
CA HIS A 309 -3.40 -3.83 -27.90
C HIS A 309 -4.57 -2.84 -27.88
N TYR A 310 -4.34 -1.57 -28.22
CA TYR A 310 -5.35 -0.51 -28.19
C TYR A 310 -6.24 -0.52 -29.44
N GLU A 311 -5.73 -1.02 -30.58
CA GLU A 311 -6.52 -1.19 -31.80
C GLU A 311 -7.63 -2.25 -31.66
N LYS A 312 -7.48 -3.17 -30.71
CA LYS A 312 -8.41 -4.27 -30.45
C LYS A 312 -9.41 -3.99 -29.32
N LEU A 313 -9.27 -2.87 -28.62
CA LEU A 313 -10.21 -2.49 -27.57
C LEU A 313 -11.49 -1.95 -28.23
N ASP A 314 -12.59 -2.69 -28.10
CA ASP A 314 -13.91 -2.14 -28.35
C ASP A 314 -14.19 -1.03 -27.32
N GLY A 315 -14.96 -0.01 -27.68
CA GLY A 315 -15.18 1.21 -26.88
C GLY A 315 -15.79 1.02 -25.47
N GLY A 316 -15.82 -0.20 -24.94
CA GLY A 316 -16.17 -0.55 -23.57
C GLY A 316 -14.98 -0.41 -22.60
N GLY A 317 -14.75 0.82 -22.14
CA GLY A 317 -14.13 1.14 -20.84
C GLY A 317 -12.62 0.92 -20.71
N ILE A 318 -11.88 2.03 -20.73
CA ILE A 318 -10.41 2.14 -20.63
C ILE A 318 -9.86 1.81 -19.22
N TYR A 319 -10.70 1.56 -18.22
CA TYR A 319 -10.27 1.29 -16.85
C TYR A 319 -10.30 -0.20 -16.49
N ASN A 320 -9.45 -1.01 -17.14
CA ASN A 320 -9.18 -2.35 -16.65
C ASN A 320 -7.71 -2.73 -16.87
N LYS A 321 -6.98 -2.89 -15.77
CA LYS A 321 -5.58 -3.34 -15.80
C LYS A 321 -5.41 -4.71 -16.48
N ARG A 322 -6.45 -5.55 -16.50
CA ARG A 322 -6.48 -6.83 -17.23
C ARG A 322 -6.61 -6.67 -18.75
N LYS A 323 -6.90 -5.46 -19.25
CA LYS A 323 -7.03 -5.16 -20.69
C LYS A 323 -5.81 -4.43 -21.26
N LEU A 324 -5.05 -3.73 -20.43
CA LEU A 324 -3.88 -2.96 -20.86
C LEU A 324 -2.63 -3.86 -20.93
N PRO A 325 -1.65 -3.58 -21.80
CA PRO A 325 -0.48 -4.43 -22.02
C PRO A 325 0.60 -4.29 -20.94
N PHE A 326 0.21 -4.39 -19.67
CA PHE A 326 1.10 -4.26 -18.51
C PHE A 326 2.22 -5.31 -18.51
N GLN A 327 1.88 -6.58 -18.70
CA GLN A 327 2.86 -7.67 -18.77
C GLN A 327 3.90 -7.42 -19.86
N LEU A 328 3.42 -6.98 -21.04
CA LEU A 328 4.28 -6.72 -22.18
C LEU A 328 5.21 -5.54 -21.90
N LEU A 329 4.70 -4.42 -21.39
CA LEU A 329 5.55 -3.28 -21.04
C LEU A 329 6.59 -3.66 -19.97
N GLY A 330 6.19 -4.40 -18.93
CA GLY A 330 7.11 -4.89 -17.91
C GLY A 330 8.20 -5.83 -18.46
N HIS A 331 7.85 -6.70 -19.42
CA HIS A 331 8.82 -7.57 -20.09
C HIS A 331 9.77 -6.79 -21.00
N LEU A 332 9.26 -5.83 -21.79
CA LEU A 332 10.11 -4.97 -22.63
C LEU A 332 11.07 -4.13 -21.78
N GLN A 333 10.62 -3.68 -20.61
CA GLN A 333 11.44 -2.93 -19.65
C GLN A 333 12.66 -3.70 -19.15
N GLU A 334 12.63 -5.03 -19.12
CA GLU A 334 13.76 -5.88 -18.70
C GLU A 334 15.03 -5.55 -19.50
N ASN A 335 14.89 -5.27 -20.80
CA ASN A 335 16.00 -4.90 -21.68
C ASN A 335 16.73 -3.64 -21.21
N TYR A 336 16.01 -2.73 -20.55
CA TYR A 336 16.47 -1.42 -20.14
C TYR A 336 16.82 -1.35 -18.65
N THR A 337 16.09 -2.06 -17.78
CA THR A 337 16.22 -1.98 -16.32
C THR A 337 16.94 -3.17 -15.70
N ALA A 338 17.11 -4.27 -16.46
CA ALA A 338 17.55 -5.57 -15.96
C ALA A 338 16.60 -6.21 -14.93
N ILE A 339 15.36 -5.72 -14.81
CA ILE A 339 14.36 -6.28 -13.90
C ILE A 339 13.38 -7.14 -14.70
N ALA A 340 13.31 -8.42 -14.35
CA ALA A 340 12.37 -9.37 -14.92
C ALA A 340 11.34 -9.82 -13.88
N TRP A 341 10.24 -10.39 -14.36
CA TRP A 341 9.09 -10.80 -13.55
C TRP A 341 8.74 -12.25 -13.83
N GLY A 342 8.44 -13.02 -12.79
CA GLY A 342 8.03 -14.42 -12.93
C GLY A 342 6.54 -14.62 -13.23
N SER A 343 5.70 -13.68 -12.83
CA SER A 343 4.23 -13.74 -12.97
C SER A 343 3.61 -12.34 -12.84
N MET A 344 2.30 -12.23 -13.06
CA MET A 344 1.47 -11.09 -12.65
C MET A 344 0.56 -11.45 -11.46
N GLU A 345 0.81 -12.58 -10.80
CA GLU A 345 -0.02 -13.14 -9.73
C GLU A 345 0.79 -13.35 -8.46
N HIS A 346 0.08 -13.57 -7.36
CA HIS A 346 0.68 -13.87 -6.06
C HIS A 346 1.58 -15.12 -6.14
N SER A 347 2.61 -15.14 -5.30
CA SER A 347 3.45 -16.31 -5.06
C SER A 347 3.26 -16.83 -3.64
N ALA A 348 3.58 -18.11 -3.43
CA ALA A 348 3.52 -18.77 -2.12
C ALA A 348 4.86 -18.69 -1.38
N ASP A 349 5.69 -17.68 -1.69
CA ASP A 349 6.98 -17.50 -1.04
C ASP A 349 6.79 -17.20 0.45
N TYR A 350 7.69 -17.73 1.30
CA TYR A 350 7.78 -17.24 2.67
C TYR A 350 8.17 -15.76 2.65
N VAL A 351 7.48 -14.99 3.48
CA VAL A 351 7.67 -13.55 3.50
C VAL A 351 8.47 -13.09 4.72
N GLU A 352 9.15 -11.95 4.56
CA GLU A 352 9.94 -11.35 5.64
C GLU A 352 9.02 -10.83 6.75
N LEU A 353 9.40 -11.12 7.99
CA LEU A 353 8.72 -10.66 9.20
C LEU A 353 9.77 -10.10 10.17
N ALA A 354 9.50 -8.92 10.72
CA ALA A 354 10.32 -8.33 11.78
C ALA A 354 9.49 -7.71 12.89
N ALA A 355 10.05 -7.69 14.09
CA ALA A 355 9.45 -7.04 15.25
C ALA A 355 10.47 -6.19 16.01
N PHE A 356 10.03 -5.00 16.45
CA PHE A 356 10.79 -4.05 17.27
C PHE A 356 10.03 -3.72 18.56
N GLY A 357 10.75 -3.53 19.67
CA GLY A 357 10.18 -3.07 20.94
C GLY A 357 9.71 -4.20 21.88
N PRO A 358 9.07 -3.86 23.02
CA PRO A 358 8.60 -4.83 24.01
C PRO A 358 7.65 -5.85 23.40
N GLY A 359 7.84 -7.14 23.73
CA GLY A 359 7.06 -8.24 23.17
C GLY A 359 7.61 -8.81 21.86
N SER A 360 8.59 -8.17 21.21
CA SER A 360 9.24 -8.70 20.00
C SER A 360 9.90 -10.07 20.20
N THR A 361 10.36 -10.38 21.42
CA THR A 361 10.95 -11.68 21.78
C THR A 361 9.93 -12.82 21.83
N LEU A 362 8.63 -12.54 21.74
CA LEU A 362 7.60 -13.56 21.58
C LEU A 362 7.57 -14.15 20.17
N MET A 363 8.24 -13.48 19.21
CA MET A 363 8.27 -13.91 17.82
C MET A 363 9.26 -15.07 17.62
N LYS A 364 8.78 -16.14 17.00
CA LYS A 364 9.57 -17.32 16.61
C LYS A 364 10.29 -17.05 15.29
N SER A 365 11.28 -17.86 14.94
CA SER A 365 12.01 -17.74 13.66
C SER A 365 11.16 -18.09 12.43
N PHE A 366 10.16 -18.95 12.58
CA PHE A 366 9.15 -19.27 11.56
C PHE A 366 7.77 -19.13 12.20
N VAL A 367 6.91 -18.35 11.57
CA VAL A 367 5.62 -17.92 12.12
C VAL A 367 4.54 -18.16 11.08
N ARG A 368 3.45 -18.83 11.43
CA ARG A 368 2.25 -18.75 10.58
C ARG A 368 1.58 -17.39 10.78
N ASN A 369 1.07 -16.78 9.73
CA ASN A 369 0.40 -15.48 9.81
C ASN A 369 -0.70 -15.43 10.89
N THR A 370 -1.42 -16.53 11.10
CA THR A 370 -2.44 -16.68 12.16
C THR A 370 -1.86 -16.57 13.58
N GLU A 371 -0.59 -16.92 13.79
CA GLU A 371 0.07 -16.78 15.10
C GLU A 371 0.34 -15.32 15.47
N LEU A 372 0.42 -14.40 14.50
CA LEU A 372 0.59 -12.97 14.78
C LEU A 372 -0.59 -12.39 15.56
N HIS A 373 -1.81 -12.93 15.34
CA HIS A 373 -2.98 -12.56 16.13
C HIS A 373 -2.75 -12.79 17.63
N ASN A 374 -2.29 -13.99 17.98
CA ASN A 374 -2.03 -14.37 19.37
C ASN A 374 -0.81 -13.64 19.94
N LEU A 375 0.22 -13.42 19.11
CA LEU A 375 1.38 -12.63 19.51
C LEU A 375 0.98 -11.22 19.94
N MET A 376 0.15 -10.53 19.16
CA MET A 376 -0.33 -9.18 19.50
C MET A 376 -1.12 -9.16 20.81
N LEU A 377 -2.02 -10.13 21.03
CA LEU A 377 -2.79 -10.23 22.27
C LEU A 377 -1.90 -10.52 23.48
N ASN A 378 -0.95 -11.45 23.35
CA ASN A 378 0.00 -11.80 24.41
C ASN A 378 0.92 -10.62 24.76
N ALA A 379 1.46 -9.92 23.75
CA ALA A 379 2.34 -8.78 23.95
C ALA A 379 1.67 -7.62 24.69
N THR A 380 0.35 -7.47 24.51
CA THR A 380 -0.43 -6.38 25.10
C THR A 380 -1.18 -6.77 26.37
N GLY A 381 -1.15 -8.06 26.76
CA GLY A 381 -1.90 -8.59 27.89
C GLY A 381 -3.42 -8.57 27.72
N VAL A 382 -3.93 -8.34 26.51
CA VAL A 382 -5.37 -8.28 26.24
C VAL A 382 -5.94 -9.69 26.21
N LYS A 383 -6.90 -9.95 27.10
CA LYS A 383 -7.66 -11.21 27.16
C LYS A 383 -8.96 -11.03 26.39
N VAL A 384 -9.27 -11.99 25.53
CA VAL A 384 -10.39 -11.97 24.57
C VAL A 384 -11.45 -13.00 24.86
#